data_AF-A0A419SUQ3-F1
#
_entry.id   AF-A0A419SUQ3-F1
#
_cell.length_a   1.000
_cell.length_b   1.000
_cell.length_c   1.000
_cell.angle_alpha   90.00
_cell.angle_beta   90.00
_cell.angle_gamma   90.00
#
_symmetry.space_group_name_H-M   'P 1'
#
loop_
_entity.id
_entity.type
_entity.pdbx_description
1 polymer ?
#
loop_
_entity_poly.entity_id
_entity_poly.type
_entity_poly.pdbx_seq_one_letter_code
_entity_poly.pdbx_strand_id
1 'polypeptide(L)'
;MSNKKSMLNEFKEFILRGNVIDLAVGVIIGAAFQSIVSSLVKDIISPLIGVITGGVDFSNKFLLLYTPVNGADVSTLAAAGAQGPVVAYGAFITAVINFLIMAVVIFIMVRSINSLRGKTLQVMTPKMKGQSGSATASNASSVSQTQSSSSSEEKQQCPHCYEKINVNATRCPFCTSQLDKSNAGTNQNK
;
A
#
# COMPACT_ATOMS: atom_id res chain seq x y z
N MET A 1 -36.62 21.71 -27.18
CA MET A 1 -36.46 20.64 -26.17
C MET A 1 -35.34 21.03 -25.24
N SER A 2 -35.66 21.43 -24.01
CA SER A 2 -34.68 21.83 -23.00
C SER A 2 -33.83 20.62 -22.63
N ASN A 3 -32.65 20.51 -23.22
CA ASN A 3 -31.67 19.51 -22.83
C ASN A 3 -31.02 20.00 -21.54
N LYS A 4 -31.78 19.96 -20.45
CA LYS A 4 -31.28 20.15 -19.10
C LYS A 4 -30.41 18.94 -18.81
N LYS A 5 -29.12 19.01 -19.16
CA LYS A 5 -28.13 18.11 -18.59
C LYS A 5 -28.21 18.36 -17.09
N SER A 6 -28.96 17.49 -16.41
CA SER A 6 -29.10 17.53 -14.97
C SER A 6 -27.70 17.43 -14.37
N MET A 7 -27.44 18.10 -13.25
CA MET A 7 -26.18 18.00 -12.47
C MET A 7 -25.73 16.54 -12.28
N LEU A 8 -26.67 15.58 -12.28
CA LEU A 8 -26.42 14.15 -12.25
C LEU A 8 -25.64 13.62 -13.47
N ASN A 9 -25.88 14.16 -14.66
CA ASN A 9 -25.12 13.80 -15.86
C ASN A 9 -23.69 14.37 -15.78
N GLU A 10 -23.52 15.60 -15.30
CA GLU A 10 -22.20 16.19 -15.08
C GLU A 10 -21.40 15.45 -13.99
N PHE A 11 -22.08 15.02 -12.93
CA PHE A 11 -21.50 14.19 -11.88
C PHE A 11 -21.12 12.79 -12.39
N LYS A 12 -21.98 12.16 -13.19
CA LYS A 12 -21.65 10.89 -13.85
C LYS A 12 -20.42 11.04 -14.74
N GLU A 13 -20.35 12.09 -15.55
CA GLU A 13 -19.20 12.41 -16.41
C GLU A 13 -17.92 12.68 -15.60
N PHE A 14 -18.06 13.25 -14.39
CA PHE A 14 -16.95 13.46 -13.46
C PHE A 14 -16.43 12.14 -12.87
N ILE A 15 -17.32 11.30 -12.35
CA ILE A 15 -16.97 10.02 -11.75
C ILE A 15 -16.40 9.07 -12.83
N LEU A 16 -16.94 9.07 -14.05
CA LEU A 16 -16.45 8.23 -15.15
C LEU A 16 -15.02 8.57 -15.63
N ARG A 17 -14.39 9.63 -15.12
CA ARG A 17 -12.94 9.81 -15.29
C ARG A 17 -12.25 8.69 -14.52
N GLY A 18 -11.73 7.68 -15.22
CA GLY A 18 -11.14 6.48 -14.62
C GLY A 18 -10.15 6.75 -13.48
N ASN A 19 -9.34 7.82 -13.60
CA ASN A 19 -8.42 8.27 -12.56
C ASN A 19 -9.08 8.63 -11.21
N VAL A 20 -10.35 9.06 -11.22
CA VAL A 20 -11.11 9.42 -10.00
C VAL A 20 -11.70 8.17 -9.33
N ILE A 21 -12.25 7.23 -10.10
CA ILE A 21 -12.79 5.98 -9.56
C ILE A 21 -11.68 5.15 -8.93
N ASP A 22 -10.53 4.99 -9.61
CA ASP A 22 -9.44 4.15 -9.12
C ASP A 22 -8.82 4.73 -7.83
N LEU A 23 -8.70 6.05 -7.75
CA LEU A 23 -8.28 6.74 -6.52
C LEU A 23 -9.31 6.50 -5.40
N ALA A 24 -10.60 6.71 -5.68
CA ALA A 24 -11.66 6.57 -4.69
C ALA A 24 -11.72 5.14 -4.12
N VAL A 25 -11.64 4.13 -4.99
CA VAL A 25 -11.61 2.72 -4.58
C VAL A 25 -10.36 2.43 -3.73
N GLY A 26 -9.19 2.95 -4.12
CA GLY A 26 -7.95 2.82 -3.34
C GLY A 26 -8.05 3.38 -1.93
N VAL A 27 -8.65 4.56 -1.75
CA VAL A 27 -8.83 5.20 -0.44
C VAL A 27 -9.84 4.43 0.42
N ILE A 28 -10.96 3.99 -0.15
CA ILE A 28 -12.00 3.24 0.57
C ILE A 28 -11.44 1.89 1.06
N ILE A 29 -10.77 1.14 0.18
CA ILE A 29 -10.16 -0.14 0.53
C ILE A 29 -9.03 0.09 1.55
N GLY A 30 -8.23 1.15 1.39
CA GLY A 30 -7.18 1.51 2.33
C GLY A 30 -7.70 1.80 3.74
N ALA A 31 -8.79 2.55 3.87
CA ALA A 31 -9.41 2.86 5.15
C ALA A 31 -10.02 1.61 5.82
N ALA A 32 -10.70 0.76 5.05
CA ALA A 32 -11.25 -0.50 5.53
C ALA A 32 -10.14 -1.45 6.01
N PHE A 33 -9.09 -1.59 5.21
CA PHE A 33 -7.92 -2.40 5.55
C PHE A 33 -7.23 -1.90 6.82
N GLN A 34 -7.01 -0.59 6.93
CA GLN A 34 -6.40 0.00 8.13
C GLN A 34 -7.22 -0.29 9.40
N SER A 35 -8.54 -0.34 9.29
CA SER A 35 -9.42 -0.68 10.40
C SER A 35 -9.26 -2.14 10.83
N ILE A 36 -9.15 -3.07 9.88
CA ILE A 36 -8.89 -4.50 10.14
C ILE A 36 -7.54 -4.67 10.87
N VAL A 37 -6.49 -4.02 10.36
CA VAL A 37 -5.16 -4.09 10.99
C VAL A 37 -5.20 -3.45 12.39
N SER A 38 -5.88 -2.30 12.54
CA SER A 38 -6.03 -1.65 13.85
C SER A 38 -6.76 -2.52 14.87
N SER A 39 -7.83 -3.22 14.47
CA SER A 39 -8.55 -4.13 15.37
C SER A 39 -7.70 -5.34 15.72
N LEU A 40 -6.98 -5.94 14.76
CA LEU A 40 -6.06 -7.04 15.07
C LEU A 40 -5.01 -6.63 16.11
N VAL A 41 -4.44 -5.43 15.98
CA VAL A 41 -3.45 -4.94 16.94
C VAL A 41 -4.09 -4.64 18.30
N LYS A 42 -5.19 -3.88 18.33
CA LYS A 42 -5.83 -3.47 19.58
C LYS A 42 -6.50 -4.61 20.34
N ASP A 43 -7.16 -5.53 19.64
CA ASP A 43 -8.05 -6.52 20.24
C ASP A 43 -7.35 -7.87 20.47
N ILE A 44 -6.29 -8.18 19.71
CA ILE A 44 -5.55 -9.45 19.83
C ILE A 44 -4.14 -9.22 20.36
N ILE A 45 -3.37 -8.31 19.75
CA ILE A 45 -1.95 -8.17 20.07
C ILE A 45 -1.74 -7.43 21.40
N SER A 46 -2.43 -6.32 21.64
CA SER A 46 -2.27 -5.56 22.88
C SER A 46 -2.62 -6.37 24.15
N PRO A 47 -3.72 -7.15 24.22
CA PRO A 47 -3.99 -8.01 25.36
C PRO A 47 -2.95 -9.12 25.53
N LEU A 48 -2.47 -9.69 24.41
CA LEU A 48 -1.43 -10.73 24.45
C LEU A 48 -0.11 -10.20 25.02
N ILE A 49 0.29 -9.01 24.61
CA ILE A 49 1.46 -8.31 25.18
C ILE A 49 1.20 -7.99 26.65
N GLY A 50 0.00 -7.52 27.00
CA GLY A 50 -0.41 -7.25 28.37
C GLY A 50 -0.22 -8.48 29.26
N VAL A 51 -0.66 -9.67 28.84
CA VAL A 51 -0.46 -10.90 29.62
C VAL A 51 1.02 -11.28 29.75
N ILE A 52 1.79 -11.20 28.65
CA ILE A 52 3.21 -11.57 28.65
C ILE A 52 4.05 -10.63 29.51
N THR A 53 3.70 -9.36 29.55
CA THR A 53 4.45 -8.31 30.26
C THR A 53 3.93 -8.07 31.68
N GLY A 54 2.93 -8.85 32.15
CA GLY A 54 2.42 -8.78 33.51
C GLY A 54 1.41 -7.66 33.78
N GLY A 55 0.69 -7.21 32.75
CA GLY A 55 -0.35 -6.20 32.84
C GLY A 55 0.15 -4.76 32.69
N VAL A 56 1.35 -4.55 32.12
CA VAL A 56 1.85 -3.19 31.88
C VAL A 56 1.13 -2.53 30.71
N ASP A 57 0.00 -1.90 31.03
CA ASP A 57 -0.60 -0.87 30.19
C ASP A 57 0.04 0.48 30.52
N PHE A 58 0.91 0.96 29.65
CA PHE A 58 1.53 2.28 29.78
C PHE A 58 0.51 3.41 29.61
N SER A 59 -0.69 3.14 29.10
CA SER A 59 -1.69 4.17 28.80
C SER A 59 -2.13 4.98 30.03
N ASN A 60 -2.05 4.44 31.25
CA ASN A 60 -2.41 5.16 32.48
C ASN A 60 -1.21 5.76 33.22
N LYS A 61 -0.04 5.86 32.56
CA LYS A 61 1.13 6.54 33.10
C LYS A 61 1.17 8.00 32.63
N PHE A 62 0.83 8.91 33.53
CA PHE A 62 0.83 10.35 33.27
C PHE A 62 1.47 11.11 34.41
N LEU A 63 2.07 12.26 34.09
CA LEU A 63 2.63 13.20 35.05
C LEU A 63 1.69 14.39 35.16
N LEU A 64 1.14 14.61 36.36
CA LEU A 64 0.36 15.80 36.66
C LEU A 64 1.30 16.99 36.80
N LEU A 65 1.05 18.07 36.06
CA LEU A 65 1.81 19.32 36.17
C LEU A 65 1.13 20.32 37.12
N TYR A 66 0.10 19.88 37.85
CA TYR A 66 -0.65 20.65 38.82
C TYR A 66 -0.80 19.87 40.13
N THR A 67 -0.96 20.58 41.24
CA THR A 67 -1.29 19.94 42.52
C THR A 67 -2.76 19.53 42.50
N PRO A 68 -3.10 18.24 42.63
CA PRO A 68 -4.49 17.81 42.69
C PRO A 68 -5.16 18.46 43.89
N VAL A 69 -6.19 19.27 43.64
CA VAL A 69 -7.06 19.79 44.69
C VAL A 69 -7.98 18.66 45.10
N ASN A 70 -7.86 18.25 46.37
CA ASN A 70 -8.49 17.08 46.98
C ASN A 70 -7.81 15.77 46.56
N GLY A 71 -7.45 14.92 47.53
CA GLY A 71 -6.82 13.61 47.34
C GLY A 71 -7.71 12.59 46.62
N ALA A 72 -8.24 12.96 45.45
CA ALA A 72 -8.96 12.10 44.55
C ALA A 72 -7.96 11.18 43.85
N ASP A 73 -8.26 9.88 43.86
CA ASP A 73 -7.55 8.88 43.09
C ASP A 73 -7.70 9.19 41.60
N VAL A 74 -6.74 9.94 41.07
CA VAL A 74 -6.52 10.16 39.64
C VAL A 74 -5.93 8.88 39.04
N SER A 75 -6.71 7.81 39.01
CA SER A 75 -6.28 6.51 38.48
C SER A 75 -6.36 6.45 36.96
N THR A 76 -7.07 7.38 36.33
CA THR A 76 -7.33 7.37 34.88
C THR A 76 -6.96 8.69 34.21
N LEU A 77 -6.40 8.57 33.01
CA LEU A 77 -5.90 9.68 32.22
C LEU A 77 -7.01 10.67 31.82
N ALA A 78 -8.24 10.18 31.65
CA ALA A 78 -9.43 10.98 31.36
C ALA A 78 -9.85 11.88 32.54
N ALA A 79 -9.77 11.37 33.78
CA ALA A 79 -10.10 12.14 34.97
C ALA A 79 -9.03 13.19 35.31
N ALA A 80 -7.77 12.91 34.98
CA ALA A 80 -6.66 13.83 35.21
C ALA A 80 -6.62 14.98 34.19
N GLY A 81 -6.98 14.72 32.93
CA GLY A 81 -7.06 15.73 31.87
C GLY A 81 -8.21 16.71 32.01
N ALA A 82 -9.28 16.31 32.70
CA ALA A 82 -10.41 17.20 32.99
C ALA A 82 -10.10 18.27 34.04
N GLN A 83 -9.09 18.02 34.90
CA GLN A 83 -8.79 18.86 36.06
C GLN A 83 -7.57 19.77 35.86
N GLY A 84 -6.72 19.49 34.87
CA GLY A 84 -5.60 20.36 34.53
C GLY A 84 -4.68 19.79 33.45
N PRO A 85 -3.62 20.52 33.06
CA PRO A 85 -2.65 20.05 32.09
C PRO A 85 -1.88 18.82 32.62
N VAL A 86 -1.89 17.74 31.85
CA VAL A 86 -1.20 16.47 32.16
C VAL A 86 -0.28 16.08 31.02
N VAL A 87 0.92 15.61 31.35
CA VAL A 87 1.84 15.01 30.38
C VAL A 87 1.62 13.51 30.37
N ALA A 88 0.87 13.05 29.38
CA ALA A 88 0.56 11.64 29.15
C ALA A 88 1.68 10.92 28.39
N TYR A 89 2.86 10.80 29.00
CA TYR A 89 4.01 10.11 28.38
C TYR A 89 3.70 8.63 28.10
N GLY A 90 2.85 8.02 28.93
CA GLY A 90 2.37 6.66 28.74
C GLY A 90 1.63 6.44 27.43
N ALA A 91 0.70 7.33 27.08
CA ALA A 91 -0.05 7.27 25.82
C ALA A 91 0.87 7.40 24.59
N PHE A 92 1.92 8.21 24.69
CA PHE A 92 2.92 8.34 23.62
C PHE A 92 3.70 7.04 23.42
N ILE A 93 4.19 6.42 24.50
CA ILE A 93 4.90 5.13 24.42
C ILE A 93 3.98 4.04 23.87
N THR A 94 2.72 3.98 24.31
CA THR A 94 1.72 3.06 23.74
C THR A 94 1.52 3.30 22.24
N ALA A 95 1.48 4.56 21.78
CA ALA A 95 1.35 4.88 20.36
C ALA A 95 2.58 4.43 19.54
N VAL A 96 3.79 4.61 20.07
CA VAL A 96 5.04 4.14 19.44
C VAL A 96 5.07 2.61 19.35
N ILE A 97 4.69 1.91 20.43
CA ILE A 97 4.59 0.44 20.44
C ILE A 97 3.57 -0.02 19.40
N ASN A 98 2.38 0.58 19.36
CA ASN A 98 1.35 0.26 18.37
C ASN A 98 1.84 0.49 16.94
N PHE A 99 2.57 1.57 16.67
CA PHE A 99 3.14 1.84 15.35
C PHE A 99 4.14 0.75 14.93
N LEU A 100 5.04 0.33 15.82
CA LEU A 100 6.00 -0.75 15.56
C LEU A 100 5.28 -2.09 15.30
N ILE A 101 4.26 -2.41 16.10
CA ILE A 101 3.46 -3.63 15.92
C ILE A 101 2.73 -3.59 14.57
N MET A 102 2.07 -2.48 14.24
CA MET A 102 1.36 -2.31 12.95
C MET A 102 2.32 -2.52 11.78
N ALA A 103 3.55 -2.00 11.84
CA ALA A 103 4.56 -2.22 10.82
C ALA A 103 4.93 -3.71 10.65
N VAL A 104 5.12 -4.43 11.77
CA VAL A 104 5.41 -5.87 11.75
C VAL A 104 4.24 -6.68 11.22
N VAL A 105 3.01 -6.36 11.61
CA VAL A 105 1.80 -7.04 11.14
C VAL A 105 1.62 -6.88 9.63
N ILE A 106 1.76 -5.65 9.13
CA ILE A 106 1.68 -5.38 7.68
C ILE A 106 2.77 -6.13 6.93
N PHE A 107 4.00 -6.16 7.45
CA PHE A 107 5.09 -6.92 6.86
C PHE A 107 4.78 -8.43 6.78
N ILE A 108 4.28 -9.03 7.86
CA ILE A 108 3.89 -10.45 7.88
C ILE A 108 2.75 -10.72 6.90
N MET A 109 1.77 -9.83 6.81
CA MET A 109 0.64 -9.98 5.91
C MET A 109 1.07 -9.93 4.44
N VAL A 110 1.87 -8.93 4.06
CA VAL A 110 2.44 -8.81 2.71
C VAL A 110 3.31 -10.03 2.39
N ARG A 111 4.14 -10.47 3.34
CA ARG A 111 4.95 -11.69 3.20
C ARG A 111 4.09 -12.94 3.01
N SER A 112 2.97 -13.06 3.74
CA SER A 112 2.06 -14.20 3.64
C SER A 112 1.41 -14.25 2.26
N ILE A 113 0.94 -13.11 1.76
CA ILE A 113 0.36 -13.00 0.41
C ILE A 113 1.43 -13.32 -0.66
N ASN A 114 2.64 -12.75 -0.53
CA ASN A 114 3.74 -13.00 -1.47
C ASN A 114 4.20 -14.47 -1.44
N SER A 115 4.17 -15.11 -0.27
CA SER A 115 4.48 -16.54 -0.10
C SER A 115 3.42 -17.44 -0.75
N LEU A 116 2.13 -17.10 -0.63
CA LEU A 116 1.04 -17.85 -1.27
C LEU A 116 1.09 -17.73 -2.79
N ARG A 117 1.35 -16.51 -3.31
CA ARG A 117 1.51 -16.29 -4.76
C ARG A 117 2.75 -16.97 -5.34
N GLY A 118 3.85 -17.01 -4.58
CA GLY A 118 5.09 -17.67 -4.99
C GLY A 118 4.99 -19.20 -5.10
N LYS A 119 4.05 -19.83 -4.38
CA LYS A 119 3.81 -21.29 -4.47
C LYS A 119 3.05 -21.69 -5.74
N THR A 120 2.19 -20.82 -6.28
CA THR A 120 1.42 -21.07 -7.50
C THR A 120 2.27 -20.95 -8.78
N LEU A 121 3.37 -20.19 -8.77
CA LEU A 121 4.27 -20.03 -9.92
C LEU A 121 5.26 -21.20 -10.13
N GLN A 122 5.52 -22.00 -9.09
CA GLN A 122 6.42 -23.16 -9.20
C GLN A 122 5.77 -24.42 -9.77
N VAL A 123 4.45 -24.42 -10.01
CA VAL A 123 3.74 -25.59 -10.58
C VAL A 123 3.62 -25.53 -12.11
N MET A 124 4.03 -24.42 -12.75
CA MET A 124 3.95 -24.22 -14.22
C MET A 124 5.31 -24.25 -14.92
N THR A 125 6.40 -24.53 -14.20
CA THR A 125 7.69 -24.84 -14.81
C THR A 125 7.93 -26.34 -14.75
N PRO A 126 7.70 -27.10 -15.83
CA PRO A 126 8.25 -28.45 -15.92
C PRO A 126 9.76 -28.34 -15.80
N LYS A 127 10.33 -29.09 -14.85
CA LYS A 127 11.75 -29.18 -14.56
C LYS A 127 12.58 -29.35 -15.84
N MET A 128 13.37 -28.33 -16.19
CA MET A 128 14.67 -28.60 -16.78
C MET A 128 15.66 -28.81 -15.63
N LYS A 129 16.02 -30.09 -15.45
CA LYS A 129 17.05 -30.58 -14.53
C LYS A 129 18.40 -29.99 -14.95
N GLY A 130 19.01 -29.18 -14.10
CA GLY A 130 20.39 -28.74 -14.30
C GLY A 130 20.82 -27.68 -13.29
N GLN A 131 21.72 -28.09 -12.40
CA GLN A 131 22.61 -27.26 -11.57
C GLN A 131 22.15 -26.92 -10.13
N SER A 132 22.55 -27.86 -9.28
CA SER A 132 23.02 -27.63 -7.91
C SER A 132 24.30 -26.77 -7.93
N GLY A 133 24.46 -25.88 -6.94
CA GLY A 133 25.62 -25.02 -6.73
C GLY A 133 25.15 -23.61 -6.33
N SER A 134 24.67 -23.42 -5.10
CA SER A 134 25.44 -22.90 -3.97
C SER A 134 25.73 -21.39 -4.05
N ALA A 135 25.10 -20.67 -3.13
CA ALA A 135 25.45 -19.34 -2.63
C ALA A 135 25.43 -18.18 -3.64
N THR A 136 24.47 -17.27 -3.48
CA THR A 136 24.75 -15.89 -3.01
C THR A 136 23.42 -15.14 -2.95
N ALA A 137 22.99 -14.84 -1.72
CA ALA A 137 22.00 -13.82 -1.47
C ALA A 137 22.66 -12.43 -1.58
N SER A 138 21.81 -11.41 -1.65
CA SER A 138 22.10 -9.96 -1.55
C SER A 138 22.81 -9.31 -2.74
N ASN A 139 22.02 -8.86 -3.72
CA ASN A 139 21.62 -7.45 -3.77
C ASN A 139 20.60 -7.20 -4.89
N ALA A 140 19.34 -7.00 -4.50
CA ALA A 140 18.32 -6.43 -5.35
C ALA A 140 17.38 -5.59 -4.47
N SER A 141 17.94 -4.55 -3.86
CA SER A 141 17.19 -3.42 -3.35
C SER A 141 17.42 -2.26 -4.28
N SER A 142 16.39 -1.96 -5.06
CA SER A 142 15.93 -0.64 -5.48
C SER A 142 15.67 -0.57 -6.97
N VAL A 143 14.65 0.23 -7.25
CA VAL A 143 14.17 0.69 -8.55
C VAL A 143 12.93 -0.06 -9.06
N SER A 144 11.87 0.74 -9.11
CA SER A 144 10.63 0.58 -9.88
C SER A 144 9.45 -0.11 -9.20
N GLN A 145 8.77 0.63 -8.32
CA GLN A 145 7.31 0.60 -8.25
C GLN A 145 6.74 1.82 -8.97
N THR A 146 6.53 1.67 -10.27
CA THR A 146 5.47 2.38 -10.99
C THR A 146 4.65 1.30 -11.65
N GLN A 147 3.55 0.91 -11.00
CA GLN A 147 2.55 0.03 -11.56
C GLN A 147 1.60 0.88 -12.41
N SER A 148 1.96 1.07 -13.66
CA SER A 148 1.01 1.29 -14.74
C SER A 148 0.53 -0.08 -15.20
N SER A 149 -0.72 -0.37 -14.86
CA SER A 149 -1.51 -1.47 -15.38
C SER A 149 -1.79 -1.26 -16.87
N SER A 150 -1.18 -2.07 -17.73
CA SER A 150 -1.74 -2.40 -19.03
C SER A 150 -1.36 -3.83 -19.42
N SER A 151 -2.39 -4.65 -19.53
CA SER A 151 -2.50 -5.83 -20.39
C SER A 151 -1.29 -6.11 -21.29
N SER A 152 -0.67 -7.29 -21.12
CA SER A 152 -0.01 -8.09 -22.17
C SER A 152 0.38 -7.31 -23.42
N GLU A 153 1.45 -6.50 -23.32
CA GLU A 153 1.98 -5.71 -24.42
C GLU A 153 3.01 -6.54 -25.19
N GLU A 154 2.65 -6.96 -26.40
CA GLU A 154 3.63 -7.21 -27.45
C GLU A 154 4.29 -5.86 -27.78
N LYS A 155 5.60 -5.75 -27.55
CA LYS A 155 6.37 -4.51 -27.76
C LYS A 155 7.15 -4.63 -29.06
N GLN A 156 7.02 -3.62 -29.93
CA GLN A 156 7.81 -3.52 -31.16
C GLN A 156 8.87 -2.43 -31.04
N GLN A 157 9.90 -2.54 -31.87
CA GLN A 157 11.02 -1.60 -31.92
C GLN A 157 10.69 -0.44 -32.87
N CYS A 158 10.86 0.80 -32.42
CA CYS A 158 10.69 1.98 -33.28
C CYS A 158 11.79 2.05 -34.36
N PRO A 159 11.48 2.25 -35.66
CA PRO A 159 12.47 2.29 -36.75
C PRO A 159 13.32 3.57 -36.78
N HIS A 160 12.91 4.64 -36.08
CA HIS A 160 13.62 5.93 -36.10
C HIS A 160 14.60 6.12 -34.94
N CYS A 161 14.22 5.67 -33.75
CA CYS A 161 15.01 5.90 -32.53
C CYS A 161 15.39 4.60 -31.78
N TYR A 162 14.97 3.44 -32.27
CA TYR A 162 15.30 2.13 -31.69
C TYR A 162 14.91 2.00 -30.20
N GLU A 163 13.82 2.63 -29.79
CA GLU A 163 13.26 2.46 -28.46
C GLU A 163 12.04 1.53 -28.51
N LYS A 164 11.81 0.77 -27.44
CA LYS A 164 10.71 -0.20 -27.36
C LYS A 164 9.39 0.52 -27.09
N ILE A 165 8.43 0.34 -27.99
CA ILE A 165 7.14 1.03 -27.97
C ILE A 165 5.98 0.05 -28.16
N ASN A 166 4.77 0.50 -27.85
CA ASN A 166 3.56 -0.29 -28.05
C ASN A 166 3.30 -0.56 -29.54
N VAL A 167 2.85 -1.78 -29.87
CA VAL A 167 2.54 -2.21 -31.25
C VAL A 167 1.51 -1.33 -31.97
N ASN A 168 0.64 -0.64 -31.23
CA ASN A 168 -0.41 0.22 -31.79
C ASN A 168 -0.09 1.71 -31.70
N ALA A 169 1.14 2.10 -31.39
CA ALA A 169 1.53 3.51 -31.29
C ALA A 169 1.54 4.20 -32.67
N THR A 170 0.69 5.20 -32.87
CA THR A 170 0.69 6.06 -34.09
C THR A 170 1.81 7.11 -34.08
N ARG A 171 2.35 7.43 -32.89
CA ARG A 171 3.44 8.39 -32.72
C ARG A 171 4.39 7.92 -31.62
N CYS A 172 5.70 7.96 -31.88
CA CYS A 172 6.69 7.53 -30.92
C CYS A 172 6.83 8.57 -29.78
N PRO A 173 6.72 8.18 -28.50
CA PRO A 173 6.88 9.12 -27.38
C PRO A 173 8.34 9.58 -27.19
N PHE A 174 9.30 8.82 -27.68
CA PHE A 174 10.73 9.08 -27.47
C PHE A 174 11.33 10.04 -28.50
N CYS A 175 10.93 9.92 -29.77
CA CYS A 175 11.46 10.75 -30.86
C CYS A 175 10.40 11.53 -31.62
N THR A 176 9.12 11.41 -31.26
CA THR A 176 7.99 12.13 -31.86
C THR A 176 7.71 11.82 -33.34
N SER A 177 8.38 10.81 -33.92
CA SER A 177 8.13 10.34 -35.27
C SER A 177 6.72 9.73 -35.40
N GLN A 178 6.09 9.90 -36.56
CA GLN A 178 4.83 9.21 -36.89
C GLN A 178 5.15 7.78 -37.34
N LEU A 179 4.33 6.81 -36.93
CA LEU A 179 4.51 5.39 -37.23
C LEU A 179 3.29 4.92 -38.02
N ASP A 180 3.46 4.82 -39.34
CA ASP A 180 2.39 4.35 -40.22
C ASP A 180 2.22 2.83 -40.10
N LYS A 181 0.97 2.37 -39.93
CA LYS A 181 0.59 0.97 -39.65
C LYS A 181 0.96 -0.04 -40.75
N SER A 182 1.50 0.43 -41.87
CA SER A 182 1.77 -0.36 -43.08
C SER A 182 2.97 -1.30 -42.99
N ASN A 183 3.79 -1.20 -41.93
CA ASN A 183 5.03 -1.98 -41.78
C ASN A 183 5.02 -2.98 -40.62
N ALA A 184 3.86 -3.31 -40.05
CA ALA A 184 3.73 -4.35 -39.01
C ALA A 184 3.74 -5.79 -39.57
N GLY A 185 4.51 -6.08 -40.64
CA GLY A 185 4.55 -7.44 -41.18
C GLY A 185 5.46 -7.73 -42.38
N THR A 186 6.05 -6.76 -43.06
CA THR A 186 6.98 -7.03 -44.16
C THR A 186 8.42 -6.82 -43.73
N ASN A 187 8.97 -7.86 -43.11
CA ASN A 187 10.39 -8.17 -43.26
C ASN A 187 10.61 -8.58 -44.74
N GLN A 188 10.65 -7.59 -45.64
CA GLN A 188 11.18 -7.76 -47.00
C GLN A 188 12.58 -7.14 -46.98
N ASN A 189 13.59 -7.94 -46.67
CA ASN A 189 14.38 -8.79 -47.59
C ASN A 189 15.58 -8.02 -48.16
N LYS A 190 16.73 -8.71 -48.15
CA LYS A 190 17.86 -8.63 -49.09
C LYS A 190 19.17 -8.05 -48.57
#